data_AF-A0A7S4HJQ5-F1
#
_entry.id   AF-A0A7S4HJQ5-F1
#
_cell.length_a   1.000
_cell.length_b   1.000
_cell.length_c   1.000
_cell.angle_alpha   90.00
_cell.angle_beta   90.00
_cell.angle_gamma   90.00
#
_symmetry.space_group_name_H-M   'P 1'
#
loop_
_entity.id
_entity.type
_entity.pdbx_description
1 polymer ?
#
loop_
_entity_poly.entity_id
_entity_poly.type
_entity_poly.pdbx_seq_one_letter_code
_entity_poly.pdbx_strand_id
1 'polypeptide(L)'
;STGKLLSFSEEDLVQCDHNGDQGCSGGLMDNAFEWIQSNGICTEDAYPYTSGSGVTGTCKKTCTPVATNTGHHDVPAKDEDALKSAVAVGPVSVAIEADKSAFQLYKSGVLDSSSCGTQLDHGVLVVGYGTDS
;
A
#
# COMPACT_ATOMS: atom_id res chain seq x y z
N SER A 1 6.91 9.94 -16.51
CA SER A 1 7.76 9.33 -15.47
C SER A 1 9.01 10.19 -15.28
N THR A 2 9.48 10.38 -14.05
CA THR A 2 10.70 11.18 -13.75
C THR A 2 11.99 10.37 -13.96
N GLY A 3 11.89 9.06 -14.16
CA GLY A 3 13.03 8.15 -14.31
C GLY A 3 13.80 7.88 -13.02
N LYS A 4 13.32 8.39 -11.88
CA LYS A 4 13.94 8.22 -10.57
C LYS A 4 13.02 7.42 -9.66
N LEU A 5 13.56 6.36 -9.05
CA LEU A 5 12.89 5.63 -7.99
C LEU A 5 13.15 6.35 -6.66
N LEU A 6 12.10 6.89 -6.06
CA LEU A 6 12.13 7.54 -4.76
C LEU A 6 11.36 6.68 -3.76
N SER A 7 11.84 6.63 -2.51
CA SER A 7 11.06 6.09 -1.38
C SER A 7 10.18 7.21 -0.84
N PHE A 8 8.87 6.95 -0.73
CA PHE A 8 7.91 7.89 -0.16
C PHE A 8 7.64 7.54 1.30
N SER A 9 7.21 8.52 2.08
CA SER A 9 6.99 8.38 3.52
C SER A 9 5.65 7.74 3.83
N GLU A 10 5.67 6.55 4.43
CA GLU A 10 4.46 5.97 5.01
C GLU A 10 4.01 6.76 6.26
N GLU A 11 4.96 7.36 6.98
CA GLU A 11 4.68 8.14 8.19
C GLU A 11 3.81 9.37 7.91
N ASP A 12 4.01 10.03 6.77
CA ASP A 12 3.20 11.18 6.34
C ASP A 12 1.73 10.77 6.21
N LEU A 13 1.46 9.59 5.60
CA LEU A 13 0.12 9.03 5.52
C LEU A 13 -0.41 8.61 6.89
N VAL A 14 0.36 7.81 7.63
CA VAL A 14 -0.05 7.29 8.95
C VAL A 14 -0.41 8.42 9.91
N GLN A 15 0.38 9.50 9.92
CA GLN A 15 0.18 10.60 10.86
C GLN A 15 -0.79 11.66 10.39
N CYS A 16 -0.96 11.88 9.08
CA CYS A 16 -1.68 13.04 8.56
C CYS A 16 -2.89 12.71 7.68
N ASP A 17 -3.01 11.48 7.17
CA ASP A 17 -4.22 11.03 6.52
C ASP A 17 -5.23 10.54 7.56
N HIS A 18 -6.28 11.33 7.74
CA HIS A 18 -7.40 11.03 8.62
C HIS A 18 -8.72 11.03 7.84
N ASN A 19 -8.66 10.99 6.50
CA ASN A 19 -9.85 10.91 5.65
C ASN A 19 -10.31 9.46 5.54
N GLY A 20 -10.90 8.93 6.60
CA GLY A 20 -11.32 7.53 6.64
C GLY A 20 -10.22 6.55 7.07
N ASP A 21 -8.98 7.01 7.23
CA ASP A 21 -7.86 6.25 7.78
C ASP A 21 -7.60 6.58 9.26
N GLN A 22 -7.02 5.64 10.00
CA GLN A 22 -6.80 5.70 11.45
C GLN A 22 -5.33 5.44 11.84
N GLY A 23 -4.40 5.75 10.94
CA GLY A 23 -2.97 5.51 11.15
C GLY A 23 -2.68 4.05 11.49
N CYS A 24 -2.07 3.80 12.65
CA CYS A 24 -1.74 2.44 13.09
C CYS A 24 -2.95 1.52 13.36
N SER A 25 -4.17 2.05 13.36
CA SER A 25 -5.40 1.27 13.53
C SER A 25 -6.04 0.83 12.20
N GLY A 26 -5.38 1.10 11.08
CA GLY A 26 -5.82 0.70 9.74
C GLY A 26 -6.14 1.89 8.84
N GLY A 27 -6.33 1.57 7.57
CA GLY A 27 -6.65 2.52 6.49
C GLY A 27 -6.81 1.81 5.16
N LEU A 28 -7.19 2.55 4.12
CA LEU A 28 -7.38 2.06 2.76
C LEU A 28 -6.47 2.82 1.80
N MET A 29 -5.87 2.11 0.84
CA MET A 29 -4.97 2.73 -0.14
C MET A 29 -5.66 3.81 -0.98
N ASP A 30 -6.97 3.68 -1.23
CA ASP A 30 -7.74 4.66 -1.99
C ASP A 30 -7.87 5.99 -1.24
N ASN A 31 -8.10 5.95 0.08
CA ASN A 31 -8.11 7.14 0.94
C ASN A 31 -6.75 7.85 0.88
N ALA A 32 -5.67 7.07 0.99
CA ALA A 32 -4.31 7.59 0.87
C ALA A 32 -4.07 8.22 -0.51
N PHE A 33 -4.54 7.61 -1.61
CA PHE A 33 -4.42 8.21 -2.94
C PHE A 33 -5.20 9.53 -3.03
N GLU A 34 -6.41 9.62 -2.49
CA GLU A 34 -7.18 10.87 -2.45
C GLU A 34 -6.48 11.95 -1.60
N TRP A 35 -5.90 11.56 -0.46
CA TRP A 35 -5.17 12.47 0.40
C TRP A 35 -3.93 13.02 -0.31
N ILE A 36 -3.16 12.16 -0.99
CA ILE A 36 -1.97 12.55 -1.78
C ILE A 36 -2.35 13.47 -2.95
N GLN A 37 -3.52 13.29 -3.55
CA GLN A 37 -4.01 14.18 -4.62
C GLN A 37 -4.14 15.63 -4.12
N SER A 38 -4.56 15.81 -2.87
CA SER A 38 -4.80 17.14 -2.28
C SER A 38 -3.58 17.72 -1.55
N ASN A 39 -2.72 16.87 -0.98
CA ASN A 39 -1.62 17.30 -0.11
C ASN A 39 -0.23 17.08 -0.72
N GLY A 40 -0.11 16.15 -1.68
CA GLY A 40 1.17 15.57 -2.08
C GLY A 40 1.73 14.61 -1.03
N ILE A 41 2.89 14.02 -1.32
CA ILE A 41 3.59 13.08 -0.42
C ILE A 41 5.06 13.44 -0.27
N CYS A 42 5.59 13.28 0.94
CA CYS A 42 7.01 13.45 1.24
C CYS A 42 7.84 12.19 0.91
N THR A 43 9.17 12.37 0.82
CA THR A 43 10.12 11.25 0.77
C THR A 43 10.34 10.65 2.16
N GLU A 44 10.67 9.36 2.22
CA GLU A 44 11.01 8.67 3.47
C GLU A 44 12.14 9.38 4.24
N ASP A 45 13.21 9.79 3.55
CA ASP A 45 14.32 10.51 4.18
C ASP A 45 13.91 11.85 4.84
N ALA A 46 12.84 12.49 4.34
CA ALA A 46 12.37 13.78 4.84
C ALA A 46 11.33 13.64 5.96
N TYR A 47 10.65 12.49 6.02
CA TYR A 47 9.69 12.16 7.07
C TYR A 47 9.77 10.65 7.37
N PRO A 48 10.77 10.22 8.17
CA PRO A 48 11.03 8.80 8.38
C PRO A 48 9.92 8.10 9.17
N TYR A 49 9.77 6.79 8.94
CA TYR A 49 8.83 5.95 9.67
C TYR A 49 9.16 5.83 11.16
N THR A 50 8.21 6.23 12.00
CA THR A 50 8.32 6.15 13.48
C THR A 50 7.17 5.40 14.13
N SER A 51 6.13 5.08 13.36
CA SER A 51 4.92 4.43 13.83
C SER A 51 5.01 2.90 13.96
N GLY A 52 6.20 2.31 13.74
CA GLY A 52 6.43 0.86 13.76
C GLY A 52 6.14 0.14 15.09
N SER A 53 5.92 0.87 16.18
CA SER A 53 5.44 0.31 17.46
C SER A 53 3.92 0.20 17.56
N GLY A 54 3.19 0.58 16.51
CA GLY A 54 1.72 0.63 16.49
C GLY A 54 1.15 1.92 17.10
N VAL A 55 1.97 2.95 17.28
CA VAL A 55 1.54 4.26 17.81
C VAL A 55 1.61 5.30 16.69
N THR A 56 0.44 5.83 16.29
CA THR A 56 0.34 6.82 15.21
C THR A 56 1.15 8.08 15.50
N GLY A 57 1.05 8.63 16.71
CA GLY A 57 1.65 9.94 17.01
C GLY A 57 0.82 11.10 16.46
N THR A 58 1.47 12.21 16.11
CA THR A 58 0.80 13.45 15.68
C THR A 58 1.35 13.89 14.34
N CYS A 59 0.47 14.30 13.43
CA CYS A 59 0.83 14.92 12.16
C CYS A 59 1.76 16.13 12.33
N LYS A 60 3.01 16.02 11.88
CA LYS A 60 4.03 17.09 12.02
C LYS A 60 4.13 17.97 10.78
N LYS A 61 3.83 17.44 9.58
CA LYS A 61 4.01 18.11 8.26
C LYS A 61 5.31 18.91 8.14
N THR A 62 6.43 18.35 8.58
CA THR A 62 7.73 19.06 8.62
C THR A 62 8.49 19.07 7.29
N CYS A 63 7.99 18.33 6.29
CA CYS A 63 8.61 18.14 4.99
C CYS A 63 7.86 18.88 3.88
N THR A 64 8.53 19.10 2.76
CA THR A 64 7.90 19.59 1.52
C THR A 64 7.54 18.38 0.63
N PRO A 65 6.27 18.22 0.24
CA PRO A 65 5.86 17.16 -0.68
C PRO A 65 6.63 17.23 -2.00
N VAL A 66 7.04 16.06 -2.52
CA VAL A 66 7.84 15.95 -3.76
C VAL A 66 7.07 15.32 -4.91
N ALA A 67 5.92 14.71 -4.63
CA ALA A 67 5.08 14.04 -5.60
C ALA A 67 3.60 14.21 -5.24
N THR A 68 2.74 14.05 -6.24
CA THR A 68 1.28 13.97 -6.11
C THR A 68 0.78 12.98 -7.16
N ASN A 69 -0.51 12.63 -7.10
CA ASN A 69 -1.19 11.84 -8.12
C ASN A 69 -2.35 12.64 -8.71
N THR A 70 -2.92 12.14 -9.81
CA THR A 70 -4.10 12.75 -10.45
C THR A 70 -5.40 12.00 -10.14
N GLY A 71 -5.34 10.97 -9.29
CA GLY A 71 -6.43 10.04 -8.98
C GLY A 71 -5.96 8.58 -8.96
N HIS A 72 -6.91 7.68 -8.70
CA HIS A 72 -6.73 6.23 -8.70
C HIS A 72 -7.86 5.56 -9.51
N HIS A 73 -7.69 4.27 -9.80
CA HIS A 73 -8.67 3.44 -10.51
C HIS A 73 -8.76 2.07 -9.86
N ASP A 74 -9.98 1.60 -9.66
CA ASP A 74 -10.22 0.27 -9.13
C ASP A 74 -10.18 -0.78 -10.23
N VAL A 75 -9.41 -1.85 -9.98
CA VAL A 75 -9.52 -3.08 -10.74
C VAL A 75 -10.83 -3.78 -10.34
N PRO A 76 -11.62 -4.31 -11.30
CA PRO A 76 -12.82 -5.09 -10.97
C PRO A 76 -12.53 -6.17 -9.93
N ALA A 77 -13.37 -6.22 -8.90
CA ALA A 77 -13.15 -7.13 -7.79
C ALA A 77 -13.13 -8.59 -8.25
N LYS A 78 -12.12 -9.34 -7.80
CA LYS A 78 -11.93 -10.77 -8.08
C LYS A 78 -11.73 -11.12 -9.57
N ASP A 79 -11.21 -10.18 -10.34
CA ASP A 79 -10.84 -10.38 -11.74
C ASP A 79 -9.30 -10.37 -11.89
N GLU A 80 -8.70 -11.55 -11.85
CA GLU A 80 -7.24 -11.70 -11.94
C GLU A 80 -6.69 -11.39 -13.34
N ASP A 81 -7.51 -11.50 -14.39
CA ASP A 81 -7.11 -11.12 -15.76
C ASP A 81 -7.05 -9.60 -15.91
N ALA A 82 -8.01 -8.88 -15.31
CA ALA A 82 -7.97 -7.43 -15.21
C ALA A 82 -6.81 -6.96 -14.33
N LEU A 83 -6.57 -7.61 -13.19
CA LEU A 83 -5.43 -7.31 -12.32
C LEU A 83 -4.09 -7.52 -13.05
N LYS A 84 -3.93 -8.65 -13.74
CA LYS A 84 -2.75 -8.94 -14.56
C LYS A 84 -2.52 -7.87 -15.63
N SER A 85 -3.59 -7.40 -16.27
CA SER A 85 -3.53 -6.31 -17.25
C SER A 85 -3.09 -4.99 -16.63
N ALA A 86 -3.57 -4.67 -15.42
CA ALA A 86 -3.15 -3.48 -14.68
C ALA A 86 -1.68 -3.56 -14.23
N VAL A 87 -1.25 -4.71 -13.72
CA VAL A 87 0.14 -4.95 -13.27
C VAL A 87 1.15 -4.82 -14.43
N ALA A 88 0.73 -5.12 -15.66
CA ALA A 88 1.57 -4.91 -16.85
C ALA A 88 1.86 -3.42 -17.13
N VAL A 89 1.06 -2.49 -16.59
CA VAL A 89 1.30 -1.04 -16.67
C VAL A 89 2.23 -0.57 -15.55
N GLY A 90 2.09 -1.12 -14.34
CA GLY A 90 2.92 -0.82 -13.18
C GLY A 90 2.41 -1.51 -11.92
N PRO A 91 3.10 -1.37 -10.78
CA PRO A 91 2.68 -1.99 -9.52
C PRO A 91 1.27 -1.56 -9.09
N VAL A 92 0.51 -2.50 -8.51
CA VAL A 92 -0.89 -2.29 -8.10
C VAL A 92 -1.04 -2.60 -6.61
N SER A 93 -1.58 -1.64 -5.85
CA SER A 93 -1.95 -1.86 -4.45
C SER A 93 -3.13 -2.84 -4.36
N VAL A 94 -3.04 -3.85 -3.51
CA VAL A 94 -4.10 -4.84 -3.27
C VAL A 94 -4.25 -5.11 -1.78
N ALA A 95 -5.38 -5.70 -1.38
CA ALA A 95 -5.55 -6.24 -0.04
C ALA A 95 -5.70 -7.76 -0.09
N ILE A 96 -5.17 -8.45 0.92
CA ILE A 96 -5.20 -9.91 1.09
C ILE A 96 -5.66 -10.26 2.51
N GLU A 97 -5.99 -11.54 2.75
CA GLU A 97 -6.17 -12.10 4.09
C GLU A 97 -4.83 -12.69 4.58
N ALA A 98 -4.21 -12.02 5.56
CA ALA A 98 -2.86 -12.29 6.06
C ALA A 98 -2.83 -12.73 7.53
N ASP A 99 -3.97 -12.74 8.23
CA ASP A 99 -4.10 -13.28 9.60
C ASP A 99 -3.87 -14.81 9.71
N LYS A 100 -3.76 -15.52 8.58
CA LYS A 100 -3.56 -16.99 8.55
C LYS A 100 -2.10 -17.37 8.77
N SER A 101 -1.87 -18.50 9.46
CA SER A 101 -0.53 -19.03 9.71
C SER A 101 0.25 -19.35 8.43
N ALA A 102 -0.45 -19.68 7.35
CA ALA A 102 0.15 -19.90 6.03
C ALA A 102 0.92 -18.66 5.54
N PHE A 103 0.38 -17.46 5.76
CA PHE A 103 1.04 -16.20 5.40
C PHE A 103 2.11 -15.83 6.42
N GLN A 104 1.80 -15.86 7.72
CA GLN A 104 2.73 -15.47 8.78
C GLN A 104 4.05 -16.26 8.79
N LEU A 105 4.01 -17.54 8.38
CA LEU A 105 5.16 -18.44 8.39
C LEU A 105 5.74 -18.71 7.00
N TYR A 106 5.23 -18.02 5.96
CA TYR A 106 5.73 -18.16 4.59
C TYR A 106 7.21 -17.77 4.50
N LYS A 107 7.96 -18.49 3.64
CA LYS A 107 9.40 -18.27 3.45
C LYS A 107 9.82 -18.26 1.99
N SER A 108 9.24 -19.13 1.17
CA SER A 108 9.62 -19.32 -0.24
C SER A 108 8.60 -20.17 -1.02
N GLY A 109 8.64 -20.08 -2.35
CA GLY A 109 7.79 -20.84 -3.27
C GLY A 109 6.48 -20.13 -3.61
N VAL A 110 5.55 -20.83 -4.25
CA VAL A 110 4.19 -20.31 -4.46
C VAL A 110 3.36 -20.61 -3.20
N LEU A 111 2.84 -19.57 -2.56
CA LEU A 111 1.89 -19.72 -1.46
C LEU A 111 0.53 -20.12 -2.04
N ASP A 112 0.21 -21.41 -1.97
CA ASP A 112 -1.09 -21.97 -2.33
C ASP A 112 -1.59 -22.82 -1.15
N SER A 113 -2.57 -22.30 -0.42
CA SER A 113 -3.10 -22.95 0.79
C SER A 113 -4.62 -22.88 0.80
N SER A 114 -5.26 -23.98 1.19
CA SER A 114 -6.71 -24.02 1.44
C SER A 114 -7.16 -23.12 2.61
N SER A 115 -6.21 -22.59 3.39
CA SER A 115 -6.49 -21.62 4.46
C SER A 115 -6.58 -20.17 3.97
N CYS A 116 -6.12 -19.88 2.75
CA CYS A 116 -6.30 -18.57 2.13
C CYS A 116 -7.80 -18.27 1.98
N GLY A 117 -8.19 -17.01 2.20
CA GLY A 117 -9.57 -16.59 2.10
C GLY A 117 -9.70 -15.18 1.52
N THR A 118 -10.88 -14.59 1.72
CA THR A 118 -11.24 -13.28 1.17
C THR A 118 -11.66 -12.28 2.25
N GLN A 119 -11.36 -12.54 3.53
CA GLN A 119 -11.54 -11.57 4.61
C GLN A 119 -10.30 -10.67 4.66
N LEU A 120 -10.28 -9.67 3.79
CA LEU A 120 -9.10 -8.84 3.57
C LEU A 120 -8.78 -8.02 4.84
N ASP A 121 -7.52 -8.08 5.27
CA ASP A 121 -7.04 -7.45 6.51
C ASP A 121 -5.66 -6.77 6.36
N HIS A 122 -5.00 -6.94 5.20
CA HIS A 122 -3.65 -6.48 5.00
C HIS A 122 -3.42 -5.94 3.57
N GLY A 123 -2.98 -4.68 3.48
CA GLY A 123 -2.57 -4.05 2.24
C GLY A 123 -1.15 -4.42 1.83
N VAL A 124 -0.97 -4.81 0.57
CA VAL A 124 0.33 -5.17 -0.04
C VAL A 124 0.43 -4.61 -1.47
N LEU A 125 1.58 -4.81 -2.12
CA LEU A 125 1.84 -4.33 -3.47
C LEU A 125 2.12 -5.50 -4.43
N VAL A 126 1.31 -5.65 -5.48
CA VAL A 126 1.62 -6.57 -6.58
C VAL A 126 2.61 -5.88 -7.51
N VAL A 127 3.82 -6.43 -7.62
CA VAL A 127 4.92 -5.86 -8.42
C VAL A 127 5.18 -6.61 -9.73
N GLY A 128 4.45 -7.70 -9.99
CA GLY A 128 4.62 -8.53 -11.17
C GLY A 128 3.83 -9.84 -11.09
N TYR A 129 3.93 -10.65 -12.14
CA TYR A 129 3.34 -11.98 -12.22
C TYR A 129 4.22 -12.89 -13.09
N GLY A 130 4.06 -14.21 -12.92
CA GLY A 130 4.81 -15.21 -13.66
C GLY A 130 4.28 -16.61 -13.40
N THR A 131 5.04 -17.61 -13.80
CA THR A 131 4.76 -19.02 -13.54
C THR A 131 5.98 -19.65 -12.89
N ASP A 132 5.75 -20.47 -11.87
CA ASP A 132 6.77 -21.32 -11.25
C ASP A 132 6.59 -22.75 -11.75
N SER A 133 7.70 -23.50 -11.91
CA SER A 133 7.72 -24.83 -12.54
C SER A 133 8.51 -25.84 -11.73
#